data_AF-A0A3L8SPM9-F1
#
_entry.id   AF-A0A3L8SPM9-F1
#
_cell.length_a   1.000
_cell.length_b   1.000
_cell.length_c   1.000
_cell.angle_alpha   90.00
_cell.angle_beta   90.00
_cell.angle_gamma   90.00
#
_symmetry.space_group_name_H-M   'P 1'
#
loop_
_entity.id
_entity.type
_entity.pdbx_description
1 polymer ?
#
loop_
_entity_poly.entity_id
_entity_poly.type
_entity_poly.pdbx_seq_one_letter_code
_entity_poly.pdbx_strand_id
1 'polypeptide(L)'
;MRLARAALDKIKALGGTPSYMTIKQGREEYLGTFVDRVAAAIENAGAQDFMKGPLLTQCILQNGNPTTRSLLQSMGGNWTIEELLEWAANLPVGPQAMLVEVINNLGAGLKEQAASAQSQVLAALVPLHATAASHPPLGLGPKCFRCGVSGHIRRECHATNIWCQNCRSNSHATSVCHTCHRQLGNGKASAKPRCTLT
;
A
#
# COMPACT_ATOMS: atom_id res chain seq x y z
N MET A 1 30.94 20.73 10.89
CA MET A 1 29.74 21.01 11.72
C MET A 1 30.04 21.51 13.14
N ARG A 2 31.06 21.02 13.87
CA ARG A 2 31.37 21.49 15.25
C ARG A 2 31.89 22.94 15.33
N LEU A 3 32.73 23.36 14.40
CA LEU A 3 33.28 24.73 14.33
C LEU A 3 32.20 25.80 14.12
N ALA A 4 31.25 25.56 13.21
CA ALA A 4 30.13 26.47 12.97
C ALA A 4 29.25 26.61 14.22
N ARG A 5 29.00 25.49 14.93
CA ARG A 5 28.22 25.50 16.17
C ARG A 5 28.92 26.28 17.30
N ALA A 6 30.22 26.06 17.49
CA ALA A 6 31.02 26.78 18.48
C ALA A 6 31.17 28.28 18.17
N ALA A 7 31.18 28.67 16.89
CA ALA A 7 31.16 30.06 16.47
C ALA A 7 29.82 30.73 16.81
N LEU A 8 28.70 30.04 16.56
CA LEU A 8 27.36 30.50 16.93
C LEU A 8 27.18 30.62 18.45
N ASP A 9 27.72 29.68 19.22
CA ASP A 9 27.67 29.70 20.69
C ASP A 9 28.44 30.90 21.29
N LYS A 10 29.57 31.29 20.68
CA LYS A 10 30.31 32.50 21.07
C LYS A 10 29.56 33.80 20.76
N ILE A 11 28.86 33.86 19.62
CA ILE A 11 28.03 35.02 19.26
C ILE A 11 26.88 35.19 20.25
N LYS A 12 26.26 34.08 20.65
CA LYS A 12 25.15 34.05 21.62
C LYS A 12 25.55 34.47 23.04
N ALA A 13 26.84 34.38 23.38
CA ALA A 13 27.37 34.75 24.68
C ALA A 13 27.70 36.25 24.83
N LEU A 14 27.89 36.97 23.71
CA LEU A 14 28.33 38.38 23.70
C LEU A 14 27.18 39.36 23.47
N GLY A 15 26.11 38.92 22.82
CA GLY A 15 24.86 39.65 22.70
C GLY A 15 23.72 38.75 23.17
N GLY A 16 22.98 39.18 24.21
CA GLY A 16 21.76 38.49 24.61
C GLY A 16 20.82 38.32 23.41
N THR A 17 20.04 37.23 23.41
CA THR A 17 19.03 37.02 22.36
C THR A 17 18.08 38.22 22.37
N PRO A 18 17.86 38.90 21.22
CA PRO A 18 17.00 40.07 21.18
C PRO A 18 15.59 39.73 21.66
N SER A 19 14.95 40.67 22.36
CA SER A 19 13.63 40.45 22.99
C SER A 19 12.60 39.88 22.00
N TYR A 20 12.55 40.40 20.77
CA TYR A 20 11.62 39.94 19.72
C TYR A 20 11.81 38.46 19.33
N MET A 21 13.03 37.92 19.40
CA MET A 21 13.30 36.51 19.08
C MET A 21 12.80 35.54 20.15
N THR A 22 12.51 36.03 21.37
CA THR A 22 12.03 35.19 22.47
C THR A 22 10.52 34.99 22.45
N ILE A 23 9.79 35.78 21.66
CA ILE A 23 8.34 35.71 21.53
C ILE A 23 7.96 34.46 20.74
N LYS A 24 7.11 33.62 21.35
CA LYS A 24 6.57 32.41 20.74
C LYS A 24 5.07 32.52 20.57
N GLN A 25 4.58 31.96 19.47
CA GLN A 25 3.15 31.84 19.24
C GLN A 25 2.56 30.80 20.19
N GLY A 26 1.47 31.16 20.86
CA GLY A 26 0.68 30.26 21.69
C GLY A 26 0.05 29.14 20.88
N ARG A 27 -0.31 28.03 21.55
CA ARG A 27 -0.90 26.86 20.89
C ARG A 27 -2.21 27.17 20.16
N GLU A 28 -3.04 28.02 20.76
CA GLU A 28 -4.34 28.45 20.21
C GLU A 28 -4.34 29.94 19.82
N GLU A 29 -3.16 30.56 19.75
CA GLU A 29 -3.04 31.97 19.40
C GLU A 29 -3.16 32.16 17.89
N TYR A 30 -4.02 33.10 17.49
CA TYR A 30 -4.18 33.49 16.10
C TYR A 30 -2.91 34.13 15.52
N LEU A 31 -2.63 33.86 14.25
CA LEU A 31 -1.39 34.31 13.60
C LEU A 31 -1.24 35.83 13.61
N GLY A 32 -2.32 36.57 13.34
CA GLY A 32 -2.30 38.04 13.35
C GLY A 32 -1.83 38.62 14.70
N THR A 33 -2.40 38.14 15.80
CA THR A 33 -2.02 38.59 17.16
C THR A 33 -0.55 38.30 17.46
N PHE A 34 -0.05 37.15 17.00
CA PHE A 34 1.37 36.82 17.15
C PHE A 34 2.27 37.75 16.33
N VAL A 35 1.91 38.01 15.07
CA VAL A 35 2.63 38.94 14.18
C VAL A 35 2.68 40.33 14.80
N ASP A 36 1.57 40.83 15.35
CA ASP A 36 1.50 42.15 16.00
C ASP A 36 2.43 42.25 17.20
N ARG A 37 2.47 41.23 18.06
CA ARG A 37 3.37 41.20 19.23
C ARG A 37 4.83 41.22 18.81
N VAL A 38 5.18 40.48 17.77
CA VAL A 38 6.55 40.44 17.26
C VAL A 38 6.92 41.76 16.60
N ALA A 39 6.04 42.34 15.77
CA ALA A 39 6.25 43.62 15.12
C ALA A 39 6.49 44.74 16.16
N ALA A 40 5.63 44.81 17.19
CA ALA A 40 5.79 45.75 18.30
C ALA A 40 7.12 45.55 19.05
N ALA A 41 7.56 44.30 19.24
CA ALA A 41 8.84 44.02 19.88
C ALA A 41 10.06 44.40 19.01
N ILE A 42 9.95 44.29 17.68
CA ILE A 42 10.99 44.72 16.74
C ILE A 42 11.07 46.25 16.72
N GLU A 43 9.94 46.95 16.74
CA GLU A 43 9.89 48.41 16.83
C GLU A 43 10.53 48.93 18.12
N ASN A 44 10.16 48.34 19.26
CA ASN A 44 10.75 48.67 20.56
C ASN A 44 12.26 48.38 20.62
N ALA A 45 12.75 47.42 19.82
CA ALA A 45 14.17 47.12 19.72
C ALA A 45 14.96 48.13 18.86
N GLY A 46 14.29 49.10 18.21
CA GLY A 46 14.94 50.12 17.40
C GLY A 46 15.59 49.58 16.13
N ALA A 47 15.06 48.49 15.57
CA ALA A 47 15.57 47.94 14.31
C ALA A 47 15.35 48.91 13.14
N GLN A 48 16.31 48.98 12.21
CA GLN A 48 16.19 49.81 11.01
C GLN A 48 15.03 49.33 10.13
N ASP A 49 14.36 50.25 9.42
CA ASP A 49 13.11 49.96 8.70
C ASP A 49 13.24 48.82 7.68
N PHE A 50 14.34 48.77 6.93
CA PHE A 50 14.58 47.70 5.96
C PHE A 50 14.79 46.32 6.60
N MET A 51 15.13 46.27 7.90
CA MET A 51 15.31 45.03 8.65
C MET A 51 14.03 44.55 9.31
N LYS A 52 13.03 45.41 9.50
CA LYS A 52 11.80 45.05 10.23
C LYS A 52 11.07 43.88 9.57
N GLY A 53 10.86 43.95 8.24
CA GLY A 53 10.24 42.87 7.47
C GLY A 53 11.00 41.54 7.57
N PRO A 54 12.29 41.50 7.19
CA PRO A 54 13.11 40.28 7.32
C PRO A 54 13.16 39.69 8.73
N LEU A 55 13.28 40.54 9.77
CA LEU A 55 13.28 40.08 11.17
C LEU A 55 11.94 39.47 11.56
N LEU A 56 10.82 40.07 11.14
CA LEU A 56 9.48 39.56 11.39
C LEU A 56 9.27 38.20 10.70
N THR A 57 9.63 38.08 9.42
CA THR A 57 9.62 36.82 8.67
C THR A 57 10.43 35.74 9.37
N GLN A 58 11.64 36.07 9.83
CA GLN A 58 12.48 35.12 10.57
C GLN A 58 11.84 34.67 11.89
N CYS A 59 11.24 35.59 12.65
CA CYS A 59 10.55 35.25 13.89
C CYS A 59 9.38 34.30 13.65
N ILE A 60 8.58 34.54 12.60
CA ILE A 60 7.45 33.69 12.25
C ILE A 60 7.92 32.27 11.89
N LEU A 61 8.95 32.14 11.06
CA LEU A 61 9.53 30.86 10.66
C LEU A 61 10.06 30.06 11.85
N GLN A 62 10.68 30.72 12.82
CA GLN A 62 11.36 30.06 13.93
C GLN A 62 10.43 29.76 15.11
N ASN A 63 9.45 30.62 15.38
CA ASN A 63 8.67 30.61 16.61
C ASN A 63 7.16 30.38 16.39
N GLY A 64 6.72 30.13 15.15
CA GLY A 64 5.34 29.81 14.82
C GLY A 64 4.86 28.47 15.41
N ASN A 65 3.57 28.40 15.72
CA ASN A 65 2.93 27.20 16.24
C ASN A 65 2.81 26.09 15.15
N PRO A 66 2.38 24.86 15.48
CA PRO A 66 2.26 23.77 14.49
C PRO A 66 1.38 24.12 13.29
N THR A 67 0.26 24.82 13.52
CA THR A 67 -0.66 25.25 12.46
C THR A 67 0.01 26.19 11.48
N THR A 68 0.68 27.24 12.00
CA THR A 68 1.44 28.19 11.17
C THR A 68 2.57 27.49 10.43
N ARG A 69 3.27 26.54 11.05
CA ARG A 69 4.31 25.74 10.36
C ARG A 69 3.74 24.88 9.24
N SER A 70 2.59 24.23 9.43
CA SER A 70 1.91 23.47 8.36
C SER A 70 1.47 24.39 7.22
N LEU A 71 0.99 25.59 7.53
CA LEU A 71 0.58 26.57 6.52
C LEU A 71 1.78 27.07 5.69
N LEU A 72 2.90 27.38 6.36
CA LEU A 72 4.16 27.74 5.68
C LEU A 72 4.66 26.62 4.77
N GLN A 73 4.49 25.35 5.16
CA GLN A 73 4.84 24.21 4.31
C GLN A 73 3.96 24.11 3.05
N SER A 74 2.67 24.50 3.13
CA SER A 74 1.78 24.49 1.97
C SER A 74 2.00 25.65 1.01
N MET A 75 2.44 26.82 1.49
CA MET A 75 2.67 27.99 0.64
C MET A 75 3.96 27.91 -0.19
N GLY A 76 4.93 27.07 0.21
CA GLY A 76 6.21 26.92 -0.48
C GLY A 76 7.22 28.04 -0.17
N GLY A 77 8.20 28.22 -1.06
CA GLY A 77 9.22 29.26 -0.94
C GLY A 77 8.84 30.50 -1.76
N ASN A 78 8.94 31.69 -1.15
CA ASN A 78 8.47 33.00 -1.62
C ASN A 78 7.01 33.31 -1.25
N TRP A 79 6.79 33.66 0.02
CA TRP A 79 5.53 34.17 0.54
C TRP A 79 5.74 35.56 1.12
N THR A 80 4.69 36.39 1.09
CA THR A 80 4.65 37.66 1.84
C THR A 80 3.85 37.50 3.14
N ILE A 81 4.04 38.43 4.08
CA ILE A 81 3.35 38.38 5.38
C ILE A 81 1.84 38.57 5.16
N GLU A 82 1.46 39.38 4.18
CA GLU A 82 0.07 39.65 3.81
C GLU A 82 -0.61 38.39 3.27
N GLU A 83 0.04 37.68 2.34
CA GLU A 83 -0.43 36.39 1.82
C GLU A 83 -0.55 35.36 2.94
N LEU A 84 0.45 35.32 3.83
CA LEU A 84 0.44 34.41 4.97
C LEU A 84 -0.76 34.67 5.90
N LEU A 85 -1.07 35.94 6.17
CA LEU A 85 -2.20 36.34 7.00
C LEU A 85 -3.55 36.06 6.33
N GLU A 86 -3.65 36.27 5.02
CA GLU A 86 -4.86 35.94 4.25
C GLU A 86 -5.11 34.43 4.23
N TRP A 87 -4.07 33.63 3.98
CA TRP A 87 -4.16 32.17 4.06
C TRP A 87 -4.55 31.71 5.47
N ALA A 88 -3.97 32.31 6.51
CA ALA A 88 -4.30 31.98 7.89
C ALA A 88 -5.75 32.36 8.27
N ALA A 89 -6.29 33.44 7.71
CA ALA A 89 -7.68 33.85 7.92
C ALA A 89 -8.67 32.92 7.22
N ASN A 90 -8.30 32.40 6.05
CA ASN A 90 -9.12 31.47 5.28
C ASN A 90 -9.04 30.02 5.78
N LEU A 91 -8.13 29.72 6.72
CA LEU A 91 -8.09 28.41 7.35
C LEU A 91 -9.35 28.23 8.23
N PRO A 92 -10.07 27.10 8.09
CA PRO A 92 -11.19 26.82 8.97
C PRO A 92 -10.68 26.72 10.41
N VAL A 93 -11.01 27.69 11.25
CA VAL A 93 -10.73 27.69 12.69
C VAL A 93 -11.93 27.12 13.45
N GLY A 94 -11.68 26.32 14.49
CA GLY A 94 -12.75 25.75 15.33
C GLY A 94 -13.31 24.40 14.84
N PRO A 95 -14.62 24.11 14.95
CA PRO A 95 -15.19 22.78 14.67
C PRO A 95 -14.92 22.24 13.25
N GLN A 96 -14.74 23.14 12.28
CA GLN A 96 -14.40 22.80 10.90
C GLN A 96 -12.94 22.33 10.75
N ALA A 97 -12.02 22.81 11.59
CA ALA A 97 -10.64 22.30 11.68
C ALA A 97 -10.63 20.84 12.16
N MET A 98 -11.43 20.55 13.20
CA MET A 98 -11.62 19.18 13.68
C MET A 98 -12.21 18.28 12.61
N LEU A 99 -13.15 18.75 11.80
CA LEU A 99 -13.68 17.97 10.69
C LEU A 99 -12.60 17.68 9.64
N VAL A 100 -11.78 18.66 9.26
CA VAL A 100 -10.66 18.44 8.31
C VAL A 100 -9.61 17.48 8.90
N GLU A 101 -9.28 17.61 10.18
CA GLU A 101 -8.35 16.72 10.86
C GLU A 101 -8.92 15.31 11.03
N VAL A 102 -10.20 15.18 11.37
CA VAL A 102 -10.92 13.89 11.41
C VAL A 102 -10.97 13.27 10.02
N ILE A 103 -11.24 14.04 8.96
CA ILE A 103 -11.24 13.55 7.57
C ILE A 103 -9.84 13.09 7.15
N ASN A 104 -8.79 13.85 7.47
CA ASN A 104 -7.41 13.47 7.17
C ASN A 104 -6.97 12.21 7.94
N ASN A 105 -7.33 12.11 9.22
CA ASN A 105 -7.07 10.92 10.04
C ASN A 105 -7.91 9.72 9.57
N LEU A 106 -9.15 9.93 9.13
CA LEU A 106 -9.96 8.89 8.49
C LEU A 106 -9.29 8.42 7.20
N GLY A 107 -8.78 9.33 6.38
CA GLY A 107 -8.04 9.02 5.16
C GLY A 107 -6.76 8.22 5.42
N ALA A 108 -6.01 8.58 6.47
CA ALA A 108 -4.84 7.83 6.91
C ALA A 108 -5.22 6.42 7.41
N GLY A 109 -6.25 6.31 8.24
CA GLY A 109 -6.80 5.04 8.72
C GLY A 109 -7.33 4.16 7.59
N LEU A 110 -7.96 4.74 6.56
CA LEU A 110 -8.43 4.02 5.38
C LEU A 110 -7.27 3.52 4.52
N LYS A 111 -6.18 4.28 4.41
CA LYS A 111 -4.95 3.86 3.72
C LYS A 111 -4.25 2.73 4.46
N GLU A 112 -4.24 2.78 5.79
CA GLU A 112 -3.68 1.74 6.65
C GLU A 112 -4.54 0.46 6.63
N GLN A 113 -5.88 0.61 6.64
CA GLN A 113 -6.81 -0.49 6.40
C GLN A 113 -6.66 -1.07 4.99
N ALA A 114 -6.52 -0.24 3.96
CA ALA A 114 -6.27 -0.70 2.59
C ALA A 114 -4.93 -1.45 2.47
N ALA A 115 -3.88 -0.99 3.15
CA ALA A 115 -2.59 -1.69 3.20
C ALA A 115 -2.69 -3.03 3.94
N SER A 116 -3.42 -3.07 5.06
CA SER A 116 -3.65 -4.30 5.81
C SER A 116 -4.53 -5.30 5.04
N ALA A 117 -5.55 -4.82 4.33
CA ALA A 117 -6.42 -5.62 3.46
C ALA A 117 -5.66 -6.11 2.22
N GLN A 118 -4.81 -5.28 1.61
CA GLN A 118 -3.90 -5.72 0.53
C GLN A 118 -2.94 -6.79 1.03
N SER A 119 -2.38 -6.65 2.23
CA SER A 119 -1.50 -7.67 2.83
C SER A 119 -2.23 -8.97 3.12
N GLN A 120 -3.47 -8.92 3.62
CA GLN A 120 -4.33 -10.10 3.84
C GLN A 120 -4.74 -10.78 2.53
N VAL A 121 -5.14 -10.01 1.51
CA VAL A 121 -5.49 -10.53 0.18
C VAL A 121 -4.25 -11.14 -0.49
N LEU A 122 -3.10 -10.48 -0.41
CA LEU A 122 -1.84 -11.01 -0.94
C LEU A 122 -1.44 -12.31 -0.21
N ALA A 123 -1.56 -12.35 1.12
CA ALA A 123 -1.30 -13.55 1.93
C ALA A 123 -2.28 -14.70 1.62
N ALA A 124 -3.55 -14.40 1.32
CA ALA A 124 -4.55 -15.38 0.89
C ALA A 124 -4.35 -15.83 -0.58
N LEU A 125 -3.71 -15.02 -1.42
CA LEU A 125 -3.35 -15.35 -2.81
C LEU A 125 -2.10 -16.23 -2.91
N VAL A 126 -1.19 -16.21 -1.93
CA VAL A 126 0.02 -17.06 -1.90
C VAL A 126 -0.32 -18.57 -2.02
N PRO A 127 -1.27 -19.15 -1.25
CA PRO A 127 -1.66 -20.54 -1.43
C PRO A 127 -2.43 -20.80 -2.74
N LEU A 128 -3.10 -19.79 -3.34
CA LEU A 128 -3.78 -19.93 -4.62
C LEU A 128 -2.81 -19.88 -5.82
N HIS A 129 -1.77 -19.08 -5.78
CA HIS A 129 -0.73 -19.05 -6.82
C HIS A 129 0.16 -20.30 -6.79
N ALA A 130 0.34 -20.93 -5.62
CA ALA A 130 0.94 -22.26 -5.53
C ALA A 130 0.07 -23.35 -6.22
N THR A 131 -1.23 -23.12 -6.39
CA THR A 131 -2.12 -24.01 -7.18
C THR A 131 -2.18 -23.66 -8.68
N ALA A 132 -1.61 -22.52 -9.11
CA ALA A 132 -1.61 -22.12 -10.52
C ALA A 132 -0.53 -22.83 -11.37
N ALA A 133 0.37 -23.60 -10.75
CA ALA A 133 1.35 -24.44 -11.46
C ALA A 133 0.90 -25.91 -11.59
N SER A 134 -0.34 -26.24 -11.27
CA SER A 134 -0.84 -27.61 -11.38
C SER A 134 -2.35 -27.59 -11.56
N HIS A 135 -2.81 -27.29 -12.77
CA HIS A 135 -4.17 -27.63 -13.17
C HIS A 135 -4.38 -29.15 -12.97
N PRO A 136 -5.27 -29.61 -12.06
CA PRO A 136 -5.88 -30.91 -12.27
C PRO A 136 -6.91 -30.70 -13.38
N PRO A 137 -6.87 -31.44 -14.50
CA PRO A 137 -7.90 -31.30 -15.51
C PRO A 137 -9.23 -31.67 -14.84
N LEU A 138 -10.21 -30.77 -14.96
CA LEU A 138 -11.59 -30.91 -14.48
C LEU A 138 -12.21 -32.19 -15.05
N GLY A 139 -11.95 -33.31 -14.37
CA GLY A 139 -12.37 -34.65 -14.72
C GLY A 139 -13.77 -35.00 -14.22
N LEU A 140 -14.76 -34.11 -14.40
CA LEU A 140 -16.16 -34.43 -14.11
C LEU A 140 -16.90 -35.09 -15.29
N GLY A 141 -16.26 -35.16 -16.47
CA GLY A 141 -16.82 -35.87 -17.63
C GLY A 141 -16.51 -37.38 -17.61
N PRO A 142 -17.37 -38.23 -18.23
CA PRO A 142 -17.10 -39.65 -18.35
C PRO A 142 -15.74 -39.90 -19.03
N LYS A 143 -15.04 -40.98 -18.64
CA LYS A 143 -13.81 -41.40 -19.32
C LYS A 143 -14.12 -41.83 -20.75
N CYS A 144 -13.35 -41.34 -21.71
CA CYS A 144 -13.49 -41.77 -23.09
C CYS A 144 -13.00 -43.22 -23.23
N PHE A 145 -13.89 -44.14 -23.62
CA PHE A 145 -13.53 -45.54 -23.85
C PHE A 145 -12.70 -45.78 -25.12
N ARG A 146 -12.46 -44.75 -25.95
CA ARG A 146 -11.54 -44.83 -27.12
C ARG A 146 -10.12 -44.42 -26.76
N CYS A 147 -9.89 -43.33 -26.03
CA CYS A 147 -8.53 -42.84 -25.74
C CYS A 147 -8.12 -42.89 -24.25
N GLY A 148 -9.05 -43.17 -23.33
CA GLY A 148 -8.79 -43.24 -21.90
C GLY A 148 -8.84 -41.90 -21.15
N VAL A 149 -8.88 -40.77 -21.86
CA VAL A 149 -8.90 -39.42 -21.27
C VAL A 149 -10.30 -39.04 -20.78
N SER A 150 -10.38 -38.43 -19.60
CA SER A 150 -11.63 -37.88 -19.04
C SER A 150 -11.98 -36.54 -19.65
N GLY A 151 -13.28 -36.29 -19.88
CA GLY A 151 -13.78 -35.00 -20.37
C GLY A 151 -14.56 -35.06 -21.68
N HIS A 152 -14.67 -36.22 -22.33
CA HIS A 152 -15.47 -36.41 -23.54
C HIS A 152 -15.93 -37.87 -23.71
N ILE A 153 -16.99 -38.09 -24.49
CA ILE A 153 -17.48 -39.43 -24.82
C ILE A 153 -16.87 -39.95 -26.13
N ARG A 154 -16.99 -41.26 -26.39
CA ARG A 154 -16.42 -41.93 -27.58
C ARG A 154 -16.84 -41.30 -28.91
N ARG A 155 -18.04 -40.71 -28.97
CA ARG A 155 -18.58 -40.06 -30.17
C ARG A 155 -17.85 -38.76 -30.53
N GLU A 156 -17.28 -38.09 -29.54
CA GLU A 156 -16.56 -36.81 -29.65
C GLU A 156 -15.04 -36.99 -29.64
N CYS A 157 -14.56 -38.24 -29.72
CA CYS A 157 -13.14 -38.54 -29.61
C CYS A 157 -12.45 -38.50 -30.98
N HIS A 158 -11.54 -37.55 -31.17
CA HIS A 158 -10.72 -37.40 -32.37
C HIS A 158 -9.36 -38.12 -32.30
N ALA A 159 -9.12 -38.92 -31.25
CA ALA A 159 -7.87 -39.67 -31.13
C ALA A 159 -7.81 -40.82 -32.16
N THR A 160 -6.68 -40.94 -32.86
CA THR A 160 -6.38 -42.05 -33.77
C THR A 160 -6.05 -43.33 -33.01
N ASN A 161 -5.42 -43.20 -31.84
CA ASN A 161 -5.00 -44.32 -31.01
C ASN A 161 -6.16 -44.90 -30.19
N ILE A 162 -6.16 -46.23 -30.01
CA ILE A 162 -7.23 -46.95 -29.32
C ILE A 162 -6.70 -47.51 -28.00
N TRP A 163 -7.37 -47.14 -26.91
CA TRP A 163 -7.04 -47.54 -25.55
C TRP A 163 -7.53 -48.96 -25.22
N CYS A 164 -6.61 -49.79 -24.73
CA CYS A 164 -6.88 -51.07 -24.12
C CYS A 164 -7.02 -50.92 -22.60
N GLN A 165 -8.21 -51.20 -22.05
CA GLN A 165 -8.42 -51.18 -20.60
C GLN A 165 -7.69 -52.34 -19.89
N ASN A 166 -7.26 -53.37 -20.61
CA ASN A 166 -6.68 -54.59 -20.05
C ASN A 166 -5.17 -54.47 -19.77
N CYS A 167 -4.40 -54.01 -20.76
CA CYS A 167 -2.95 -53.81 -20.65
C CYS A 167 -2.53 -52.33 -20.54
N ARG A 168 -3.50 -51.41 -20.47
CA ARG A 168 -3.28 -49.96 -20.33
C ARG A 168 -2.39 -49.35 -21.43
N SER A 169 -2.46 -49.90 -22.64
CA SER A 169 -1.76 -49.37 -23.82
C SER A 169 -2.73 -48.75 -24.84
N ASN A 170 -2.20 -47.95 -25.77
CA ASN A 170 -2.95 -47.22 -26.79
C ASN A 170 -2.82 -47.81 -28.22
N SER A 171 -2.27 -49.03 -28.34
CA SER A 171 -1.97 -49.66 -29.63
C SER A 171 -3.10 -50.54 -30.20
N HIS A 172 -4.06 -50.95 -29.38
CA HIS A 172 -5.12 -51.88 -29.79
C HIS A 172 -6.37 -51.75 -28.91
N ALA A 173 -7.52 -52.21 -29.41
CA ALA A 173 -8.74 -52.28 -28.63
C ALA A 173 -8.68 -53.40 -27.59
N THR A 174 -9.38 -53.21 -26.47
CA THR A 174 -9.50 -54.23 -25.40
C THR A 174 -9.96 -55.61 -25.93
N SER A 175 -10.77 -55.63 -27.01
CA SER A 175 -11.27 -56.87 -27.63
C SER A 175 -10.20 -57.71 -28.34
N VAL A 176 -9.10 -57.10 -28.76
CA VAL A 176 -7.98 -57.75 -29.50
C VAL A 176 -6.69 -57.74 -28.68
N CYS A 177 -6.80 -57.60 -27.35
CA CYS A 177 -5.66 -57.64 -26.46
C CYS A 177 -5.14 -59.07 -26.30
N HIS A 178 -3.96 -59.34 -26.88
CA HIS A 178 -3.30 -60.65 -26.82
C HIS A 178 -2.49 -60.88 -25.54
N THR A 179 -2.25 -59.83 -24.74
CA THR A 179 -1.43 -59.91 -23.51
C THR A 179 -2.15 -60.50 -22.31
N CYS A 180 -3.46 -60.74 -22.40
CA CYS A 180 -4.23 -61.39 -21.34
C CYS A 180 -4.61 -62.81 -21.78
N HIS A 181 -3.92 -63.81 -21.24
CA HIS A 181 -4.35 -65.21 -21.40
C HIS A 181 -5.76 -65.35 -20.83
N ARG A 182 -6.73 -65.60 -21.71
CA ARG A 182 -8.10 -65.99 -21.34
C ARG A 182 -8.02 -67.35 -20.66
N GLN A 183 -7.94 -67.38 -19.33
CA GLN A 183 -8.27 -68.60 -18.59
C GLN A 183 -9.77 -68.86 -18.78
N LEU A 184 -10.07 -69.78 -19.69
CA LEU A 184 -11.37 -70.44 -19.80
C LEU A 184 -11.58 -71.27 -18.53
N GLY A 185 -12.16 -70.68 -17.50
CA GLY A 185 -12.63 -71.36 -16.31
C GLY A 185 -14.16 -71.29 -16.26
N ASN A 186 -14.83 -72.41 -16.48
CA ASN A 186 -16.26 -72.59 -16.23
C ASN A 186 -16.56 -72.28 -14.76
N GLY A 187 -17.48 -71.33 -14.52
CA GLY A 187 -17.95 -70.99 -13.18
C GLY A 187 -18.31 -69.52 -13.10
N LYS A 188 -19.54 -69.23 -12.66
CA LYS A 188 -20.09 -67.87 -12.54
C LYS A 188 -19.08 -66.94 -11.85
N ALA A 189 -18.56 -65.94 -12.57
CA ALA A 189 -17.58 -64.99 -12.03
C ALA A 189 -17.95 -63.55 -12.38
N SER A 190 -18.51 -62.83 -11.39
CA SER A 190 -18.72 -61.37 -11.43
C SER A 190 -17.43 -60.57 -11.20
N ALA A 191 -16.27 -61.15 -11.54
CA ALA A 191 -14.96 -60.53 -11.33
C ALA A 191 -14.20 -60.54 -12.66
N LYS A 192 -13.96 -59.35 -13.21
CA LYS A 192 -13.14 -59.17 -14.41
C LYS A 192 -11.70 -59.62 -14.08
N PRO A 193 -11.07 -60.50 -14.88
CA PRO A 193 -9.70 -60.93 -14.62
C PRO A 193 -8.76 -59.72 -14.69
N ARG A 194 -7.96 -59.53 -13.65
CA ARG A 194 -6.93 -58.48 -13.59
C ARG A 194 -5.67 -59.03 -14.26
N CYS A 195 -5.34 -58.48 -15.42
CA CYS A 195 -4.10 -58.76 -16.12
C CYS A 195 -2.90 -58.32 -15.25
N THR A 196 -2.04 -59.24 -14.84
CA THR A 196 -0.74 -58.93 -14.23
C THR A 196 0.26 -58.73 -15.37
N LEU A 197 0.84 -57.53 -15.44
CA LEU A 197 1.95 -57.22 -16.34
C LEU A 197 3.17 -58.05 -15.88
N THR A 198 3.59 -59.04 -16.67
CA THR A 198 4.97 -59.56 -16.66
C THR A 198 5.74 -58.89 -17.78
#